data_AF-A0A416EDG6-F1
#
_entry.id   AF-A0A416EDG6-F1
#
_cell.length_a   1.000
_cell.length_b   1.000
_cell.length_c   1.000
_cell.angle_alpha   90.00
_cell.angle_beta   90.00
_cell.angle_gamma   90.00
#
_symmetry.space_group_name_H-M   'P 1'
#
loop_
_entity.id
_entity.type
_entity.pdbx_description
1 polymer ?
#
loop_
_entity_poly.entity_id
_entity_poly.type
_entity_poly.pdbx_seq_one_letter_code
_entity_poly.pdbx_strand_id
1 'polypeptide(L)'
;MSKIRFAIVGSGWRALFYVRIARALPEYFEVTAMLLRSIDKAERFHTQYQIPTTISKERLLRTRPDFVVVAVDKPSVAKVSIEYLQAGVPVLAETPAGDSLRDLLRLWDARQRLNGKIQVAEQYYRYPTLAAKIAAVRMGLLGDPYFVNISTVHDYHAASLIRQFLNTGNEAVTVFGKRYYVPIVQTDSRNGLTTEGVLKEYNERVRLTLEFESGKTAFYDFGGVQYHSYIRTRHLNVQGPKGELDDDTIRYVNEDNVPVCQQICPLPSSTTPDILAVTMGGQLLYRSEYPLTGLTEDEIAIADLLRYMKTYVDTGTEPVPGFTDTMQDAYIYTLMNQAASHPDQKIVSEKQPWNP
;
A
#
# COMPACT_ATOMS: atom_id res chain seq x y z
N MET A 1 -17.61 -20.71 -4.85
CA MET A 1 -16.19 -21.02 -4.55
C MET A 1 -16.07 -21.32 -3.06
N SER A 2 -15.09 -22.10 -2.62
CA SER A 2 -14.79 -22.24 -1.19
C SER A 2 -14.27 -20.92 -0.63
N LYS A 3 -14.53 -20.64 0.65
CA LYS A 3 -14.00 -19.44 1.33
C LYS A 3 -12.48 -19.43 1.30
N ILE A 4 -11.91 -18.23 1.24
CA ILE A 4 -10.48 -17.98 1.39
C ILE A 4 -10.16 -18.06 2.89
N ARG A 5 -9.39 -19.07 3.28
CA ARG A 5 -9.07 -19.37 4.67
C ARG A 5 -7.68 -18.85 4.97
N PHE A 6 -7.53 -17.85 5.81
CA PHE A 6 -6.21 -17.34 6.17
C PHE A 6 -6.05 -17.20 7.68
N ALA A 7 -4.81 -17.32 8.15
CA ALA A 7 -4.48 -17.04 9.55
C ALA A 7 -3.73 -15.71 9.66
N ILE A 8 -3.84 -15.04 10.79
CA ILE A 8 -3.21 -13.74 11.02
C ILE A 8 -2.09 -13.89 12.06
N VAL A 9 -0.92 -13.35 11.76
CA VAL A 9 0.25 -13.35 12.65
C VAL A 9 0.54 -11.91 13.05
N GLY A 10 0.33 -11.60 14.33
CA GLY A 10 0.45 -10.24 14.84
C GLY A 10 -0.88 -9.69 15.30
N SER A 11 -0.82 -8.61 16.08
CA SER A 11 -1.98 -8.06 16.80
C SER A 11 -1.92 -6.54 16.93
N GLY A 12 -1.28 -5.91 15.95
CA GLY A 12 -1.29 -4.46 15.77
C GLY A 12 -2.58 -3.98 15.11
N TRP A 13 -2.71 -2.67 14.99
CA TRP A 13 -3.89 -2.04 14.38
C TRP A 13 -4.18 -2.56 12.96
N ARG A 14 -3.14 -2.70 12.14
CA ARG A 14 -3.25 -3.22 10.77
C ARG A 14 -3.80 -4.65 10.71
N ALA A 15 -3.44 -5.50 11.66
CA ALA A 15 -3.97 -6.87 11.75
C ALA A 15 -5.50 -6.91 11.89
N LEU A 16 -6.11 -5.87 12.50
CA LEU A 16 -7.56 -5.79 12.67
C LEU A 16 -8.31 -5.49 11.37
N PHE A 17 -7.65 -5.00 10.32
CA PHE A 17 -8.30 -4.76 9.01
C PHE A 17 -8.76 -6.09 8.43
N TYR A 18 -7.89 -7.09 8.44
CA TYR A 18 -8.20 -8.46 8.00
C TYR A 18 -9.37 -9.09 8.78
N VAL A 19 -9.47 -8.82 10.09
CA VAL A 19 -10.59 -9.26 10.92
C VAL A 19 -11.89 -8.58 10.50
N ARG A 20 -11.87 -7.26 10.26
CA ARG A 20 -13.06 -6.51 9.82
C ARG A 20 -13.51 -6.94 8.43
N ILE A 21 -12.59 -7.17 7.50
CA ILE A 21 -12.87 -7.71 6.17
C ILE A 21 -13.56 -9.06 6.26
N ALA A 22 -12.99 -10.02 7.01
CA ALA A 22 -13.60 -11.35 7.13
C ALA A 22 -14.97 -11.34 7.81
N ARG A 23 -15.24 -10.37 8.68
CA ARG A 23 -16.56 -10.17 9.30
C ARG A 23 -17.57 -9.51 8.36
N ALA A 24 -17.13 -8.56 7.54
CA ALA A 24 -17.98 -7.86 6.58
C ALA A 24 -18.30 -8.73 5.35
N LEU A 25 -17.41 -9.66 5.01
CA LEU A 25 -17.47 -10.52 3.83
C LEU A 25 -17.32 -12.02 4.20
N PRO A 26 -18.14 -12.56 5.11
CA PRO A 26 -17.99 -13.92 5.64
C PRO A 26 -18.23 -15.01 4.60
N GLU A 27 -18.89 -14.71 3.48
CA GLU A 27 -19.09 -15.60 2.34
C GLU A 27 -17.82 -15.78 1.50
N TYR A 28 -16.89 -14.83 1.56
CA TYR A 28 -15.62 -14.86 0.83
C TYR A 28 -14.44 -15.27 1.71
N PHE A 29 -14.42 -14.85 2.98
CA PHE A 29 -13.23 -14.90 3.81
C PHE A 29 -13.48 -15.58 5.17
N GLU A 30 -12.46 -16.30 5.67
CA GLU A 30 -12.47 -16.93 6.98
C GLU A 30 -11.11 -16.76 7.67
N VAL A 31 -11.10 -16.13 8.86
CA VAL A 31 -9.92 -16.12 9.74
C VAL A 31 -9.86 -17.43 10.50
N THR A 32 -8.92 -18.31 10.16
CA THR A 32 -8.83 -19.64 10.79
C THR A 32 -8.26 -19.59 12.20
N ALA A 33 -7.29 -18.68 12.43
CA ALA A 33 -6.78 -18.31 13.74
C ALA A 33 -5.96 -17.02 13.66
N MET A 34 -5.89 -16.30 14.77
CA MET A 34 -4.95 -15.21 14.99
C MET A 34 -3.89 -15.63 16.03
N LEU A 35 -2.60 -15.50 15.69
CA LEU A 35 -1.48 -15.78 16.59
C LEU A 35 -1.07 -14.53 17.38
N LEU A 36 -1.10 -14.64 18.71
CA LEU A 36 -0.76 -13.59 19.66
C LEU A 36 0.37 -14.05 20.60
N ARG A 37 1.00 -13.09 21.30
CA ARG A 37 2.17 -13.35 22.16
C ARG A 37 1.81 -13.77 23.59
N SER A 38 0.60 -13.50 24.07
CA SER A 38 0.17 -13.82 25.44
C SER A 38 -1.25 -14.35 25.48
N ILE A 39 -1.53 -15.17 26.50
CA ILE A 39 -2.84 -15.79 26.75
C ILE A 39 -3.89 -14.70 26.98
N ASP A 40 -3.63 -13.73 27.87
CA ASP A 40 -4.54 -12.62 28.17
C ASP A 40 -4.94 -11.84 26.90
N LYS A 41 -3.97 -11.60 26.00
CA LYS A 41 -4.26 -10.90 24.74
C LYS A 41 -5.09 -11.78 23.81
N ALA A 42 -4.81 -13.08 23.76
CA ALA A 42 -5.57 -14.03 22.95
C ALA A 42 -7.02 -14.16 23.43
N GLU A 43 -7.26 -14.25 24.73
CA GLU A 43 -8.59 -14.28 25.33
C GLU A 43 -9.34 -12.98 25.07
N ARG A 44 -8.70 -11.83 25.30
CA ARG A 44 -9.32 -10.53 25.02
C ARG A 44 -9.71 -10.39 23.56
N PHE A 45 -8.84 -10.76 22.62
CA PHE A 45 -9.13 -10.67 21.18
C PHE A 45 -10.21 -11.66 20.76
N HIS A 46 -10.23 -12.87 21.33
CA HIS A 46 -11.29 -13.84 21.10
C HIS A 46 -12.66 -13.27 21.51
N THR A 47 -12.77 -12.74 22.73
CA THR A 47 -14.01 -12.16 23.25
C THR A 47 -14.44 -10.93 22.46
N GLN A 48 -13.51 -10.00 22.21
CA GLN A 48 -13.83 -8.72 21.57
C GLN A 48 -14.19 -8.86 20.09
N TYR A 49 -13.47 -9.70 19.35
CA TYR A 49 -13.61 -9.78 17.89
C TYR A 49 -14.32 -11.03 17.41
N GLN A 50 -14.58 -12.00 18.31
CA GLN A 50 -15.27 -13.26 18.03
C GLN A 50 -14.55 -14.09 16.96
N ILE A 51 -13.22 -14.13 17.02
CA ILE A 51 -12.36 -14.93 16.11
C ILE A 51 -11.58 -15.99 16.89
N PRO A 52 -11.17 -17.10 16.26
CA PRO A 52 -10.25 -18.04 16.88
C PRO A 52 -8.89 -17.38 17.13
N THR A 53 -8.34 -17.56 18.33
CA THR A 53 -7.02 -17.05 18.70
C THR A 53 -6.14 -18.16 19.26
N THR A 54 -4.83 -17.98 19.17
CA THR A 54 -3.86 -18.91 19.75
C THR A 54 -2.55 -18.21 20.09
N ILE A 55 -1.76 -18.85 20.95
CA ILE A 55 -0.37 -18.45 21.25
C ILE A 55 0.66 -19.45 20.69
N SER A 56 0.21 -20.51 20.01
CA SER A 56 1.07 -21.57 19.46
C SER A 56 1.02 -21.53 17.93
N LYS A 57 2.21 -21.42 17.33
CA LYS A 57 2.39 -21.52 15.87
C LYS A 57 1.90 -22.88 15.37
N GLU A 58 2.17 -23.96 16.10
CA GLU A 58 1.75 -25.32 15.75
C GLU A 58 0.22 -25.44 15.71
N ARG A 59 -0.48 -24.85 16.70
CA ARG A 59 -1.95 -24.82 16.71
C ARG A 59 -2.49 -23.99 15.54
N LEU A 60 -1.88 -22.85 15.22
CA LEU A 60 -2.26 -22.05 14.04
C LEU A 60 -2.12 -22.89 12.76
N LEU A 61 -1.00 -23.58 12.57
CA LEU A 61 -0.76 -24.39 11.37
C LEU A 61 -1.72 -25.59 11.24
N ARG A 62 -2.17 -26.17 12.37
CA ARG A 62 -3.20 -27.23 12.37
C ARG A 62 -4.56 -26.77 11.84
N THR A 63 -4.83 -25.46 11.81
CA THR A 63 -6.07 -24.92 11.21
C THR A 63 -6.08 -24.97 9.68
N ARG A 64 -4.94 -25.33 9.06
CA ARG A 64 -4.73 -25.45 7.61
C ARG A 64 -5.23 -24.21 6.84
N PRO A 65 -4.65 -23.02 7.11
CA PRO A 65 -4.94 -21.86 6.29
C PRO A 65 -4.36 -22.03 4.87
N ASP A 66 -5.00 -21.44 3.86
CA ASP A 66 -4.46 -21.31 2.50
C ASP A 66 -3.13 -20.53 2.51
N PHE A 67 -3.05 -19.51 3.36
CA PHE A 67 -1.86 -18.69 3.58
C PHE A 67 -1.92 -17.98 4.93
N VAL A 68 -0.78 -17.45 5.38
CA VAL A 68 -0.71 -16.58 6.57
C VAL A 68 -0.54 -15.12 6.19
N VAL A 69 -1.24 -14.24 6.89
CA VAL A 69 -1.03 -12.80 6.85
C VAL A 69 -0.03 -12.44 7.95
N VAL A 70 1.15 -11.96 7.57
CA VAL A 70 2.20 -11.54 8.52
C VAL A 70 2.06 -10.04 8.76
N ALA A 71 1.35 -9.67 9.83
CA ALA A 71 1.05 -8.29 10.23
C ALA A 71 1.72 -7.94 11.58
N VAL A 72 3.05 -7.99 11.58
CA VAL A 72 3.93 -7.68 12.73
C VAL A 72 4.60 -6.31 12.56
N ASP A 73 5.44 -5.91 13.53
CA ASP A 73 6.25 -4.70 13.43
C ASP A 73 7.22 -4.76 12.24
N LYS A 74 7.50 -3.61 11.60
CA LYS A 74 8.30 -3.50 10.36
C LYS A 74 9.63 -4.28 10.42
N PRO A 75 10.45 -4.20 11.49
CA PRO A 75 11.72 -4.94 11.56
C PRO A 75 11.56 -6.47 11.58
N SER A 76 10.37 -6.96 11.94
CA SER A 76 10.09 -8.38 12.10
C SER A 76 9.45 -9.02 10.85
N VAL A 77 8.91 -8.23 9.90
CA VAL A 77 8.13 -8.73 8.75
C VAL A 77 8.91 -9.76 7.93
N ALA A 78 10.13 -9.43 7.50
CA ALA A 78 10.94 -10.31 6.66
C ALA A 78 11.29 -11.61 7.40
N LYS A 79 11.76 -11.52 8.65
CA LYS A 79 12.12 -12.68 9.47
C LYS A 79 10.94 -13.63 9.67
N VAL A 80 9.79 -13.09 10.11
CA VAL A 80 8.60 -13.90 10.38
C VAL A 80 8.07 -14.53 9.09
N SER A 81 8.09 -13.80 7.97
CA SER A 81 7.70 -14.34 6.67
C SER A 81 8.56 -15.54 6.27
N ILE A 82 9.88 -15.43 6.42
CA ILE A 82 10.82 -16.55 6.15
C ILE A 82 10.51 -17.77 7.02
N GLU A 83 10.18 -17.58 8.30
CA GLU A 83 9.83 -18.69 9.21
C GLU A 83 8.56 -19.45 8.79
N TYR A 84 7.63 -18.82 8.08
CA TYR A 84 6.43 -19.49 7.54
C TYR A 84 6.70 -20.12 6.18
N LEU A 85 7.49 -19.47 5.32
CA LEU A 85 7.96 -20.08 4.08
C LEU A 85 8.76 -21.37 4.36
N GLN A 86 9.61 -21.37 5.38
CA GLN A 86 10.35 -22.56 5.83
C GLN A 86 9.42 -23.69 6.33
N ALA A 87 8.25 -23.34 6.84
CA ALA A 87 7.22 -24.30 7.24
C ALA A 87 6.34 -24.76 6.06
N GLY A 88 6.64 -24.33 4.83
CA GLY A 88 5.88 -24.67 3.63
C GLY A 88 4.54 -23.94 3.50
N VAL A 89 4.37 -22.81 4.20
CA VAL A 89 3.10 -22.07 4.25
C VAL A 89 3.22 -20.79 3.43
N PRO A 90 2.33 -20.53 2.47
CA PRO A 90 2.32 -19.29 1.71
C PRO A 90 2.11 -18.06 2.60
N VAL A 91 2.68 -16.92 2.21
CA VAL A 91 2.71 -15.69 3.03
C VAL A 91 2.18 -14.49 2.26
N LEU A 92 1.25 -13.76 2.86
CA LEU A 92 0.96 -12.36 2.53
C LEU A 92 1.59 -11.48 3.61
N ALA A 93 2.70 -10.82 3.30
CA ALA A 93 3.43 -9.98 4.24
C ALA A 93 2.87 -8.56 4.24
N GLU A 94 2.70 -7.94 5.41
CA GLU A 94 2.44 -6.50 5.49
C GLU A 94 3.59 -5.65 4.95
N THR A 95 3.31 -4.37 4.71
CA THR A 95 4.30 -3.43 4.18
C THR A 95 5.14 -2.78 5.30
N PRO A 96 6.42 -2.48 5.03
CA PRO A 96 7.21 -2.87 3.86
C PRO A 96 7.69 -4.33 3.94
N ALA A 97 8.08 -4.91 2.81
CA ALA A 97 8.59 -6.29 2.72
C ALA A 97 9.83 -6.56 3.61
N GLY A 98 10.58 -5.51 3.92
CA GLY A 98 11.71 -5.49 4.85
C GLY A 98 12.10 -4.05 5.19
N ASP A 99 12.85 -3.87 6.27
CA ASP A 99 13.24 -2.54 6.79
C ASP A 99 14.63 -2.09 6.29
N SER A 100 15.37 -3.01 5.67
CA SER A 100 16.72 -2.77 5.14
C SER A 100 16.98 -3.59 3.89
N LEU A 101 17.95 -3.18 3.05
CA LEU A 101 18.38 -3.95 1.89
C LEU A 101 18.80 -5.39 2.29
N ARG A 102 19.41 -5.55 3.46
CA ARG A 102 19.78 -6.87 3.99
C ARG A 102 18.55 -7.77 4.22
N ASP A 103 17.48 -7.22 4.76
CA ASP A 103 16.24 -7.98 4.98
C ASP A 103 15.58 -8.36 3.65
N LEU A 104 15.58 -7.43 2.68
CA LEU A 104 15.07 -7.67 1.34
C LEU A 104 15.82 -8.79 0.63
N LEU A 105 17.16 -8.77 0.65
CA LEU A 105 18.00 -9.81 0.07
C LEU A 105 17.76 -11.18 0.73
N ARG A 106 17.59 -11.22 2.06
CA ARG A 106 17.28 -12.46 2.79
C ARG A 106 15.91 -13.01 2.42
N LEU A 107 14.90 -12.15 2.30
CA LEU A 107 13.55 -12.56 1.92
C LEU A 107 13.53 -13.07 0.48
N TRP A 108 14.23 -12.37 -0.43
CA TRP A 108 14.39 -12.80 -1.82
C TRP A 108 15.06 -14.17 -1.93
N ASP A 109 16.21 -14.37 -1.28
CA ASP A 109 16.91 -15.65 -1.25
C ASP A 109 16.02 -16.77 -0.70
N ALA A 110 15.32 -16.52 0.42
CA ALA A 110 14.40 -17.49 1.00
C ALA A 110 13.28 -17.88 0.03
N ARG A 111 12.67 -16.92 -0.68
CA ARG A 111 11.67 -17.21 -1.71
C ARG A 111 12.23 -18.14 -2.79
N GLN A 112 13.41 -17.81 -3.33
CA GLN A 112 14.03 -18.61 -4.40
C GLN A 112 14.35 -20.02 -3.92
N ARG A 113 15.10 -20.14 -2.81
CA ARG A 113 15.59 -21.42 -2.29
C ARG A 113 14.47 -22.36 -1.85
N LEU A 114 13.38 -21.81 -1.33
CA LEU A 114 12.24 -22.60 -0.84
C LEU A 114 11.16 -22.79 -1.91
N ASN A 115 11.29 -22.17 -3.09
CA ASN A 115 10.19 -22.00 -4.04
C ASN A 115 8.91 -21.51 -3.33
N GLY A 116 9.09 -20.57 -2.41
CA GLY A 116 8.07 -20.13 -1.47
C GLY A 116 7.08 -19.17 -2.11
N LYS A 117 5.78 -19.36 -1.85
CA LYS A 117 4.74 -18.42 -2.31
C LYS A 117 4.61 -17.25 -1.34
N ILE A 118 5.09 -16.08 -1.76
CA ILE A 118 4.97 -14.85 -0.98
C ILE A 118 4.52 -13.67 -1.86
N GLN A 119 3.65 -12.83 -1.30
CA GLN A 119 3.28 -11.51 -1.81
C GLN A 119 3.34 -10.48 -0.68
N VAL A 120 3.39 -9.20 -1.04
CA VAL A 120 3.42 -8.08 -0.08
C VAL A 120 2.14 -7.27 -0.23
N ALA A 121 1.51 -6.93 0.89
CA ALA A 121 0.20 -6.28 0.95
C ALA A 121 0.27 -4.77 0.69
N GLU A 122 0.87 -4.36 -0.44
CA GLU A 122 0.81 -2.98 -0.91
C GLU A 122 -0.58 -2.69 -1.48
N GLN A 123 -1.37 -1.90 -0.77
CA GLN A 123 -2.78 -1.71 -1.06
C GLN A 123 -3.12 -0.39 -1.75
N TYR A 124 -2.27 0.64 -1.69
CA TYR A 124 -2.67 2.00 -2.06
C TYR A 124 -2.97 2.14 -3.55
N TYR A 125 -2.28 1.42 -4.43
CA TYR A 125 -2.61 1.43 -5.86
C TYR A 125 -3.98 0.81 -6.17
N ARG A 126 -4.57 0.09 -5.21
CA ARG A 126 -5.91 -0.50 -5.29
C ARG A 126 -6.98 0.25 -4.51
N TYR A 127 -6.65 1.37 -3.86
CA TYR A 127 -7.69 2.24 -3.30
C TYR A 127 -8.62 2.63 -4.44
N PRO A 128 -9.95 2.46 -4.33
CA PRO A 128 -10.91 2.83 -5.37
C PRO A 128 -10.57 4.14 -6.09
N THR A 129 -10.27 5.20 -5.32
CA THR A 129 -9.90 6.52 -5.82
C THR A 129 -8.55 6.55 -6.54
N LEU A 130 -7.50 5.93 -6.00
CA LEU A 130 -6.16 5.91 -6.63
C LEU A 130 -6.11 4.96 -7.82
N ALA A 131 -6.76 3.81 -7.76
CA ALA A 131 -6.90 2.86 -8.85
C ALA A 131 -7.58 3.52 -10.06
N ALA A 132 -8.64 4.30 -9.83
CA ALA A 132 -9.30 5.09 -10.88
C ALA A 132 -8.37 6.14 -11.50
N LYS A 133 -7.57 6.85 -10.68
CA LYS A 133 -6.58 7.81 -11.17
C LYS A 133 -5.48 7.14 -12.00
N ILE A 134 -4.97 6.00 -11.54
CA ILE A 134 -4.01 5.18 -12.31
C ILE A 134 -4.64 4.72 -13.62
N ALA A 135 -5.90 4.26 -13.60
CA ALA A 135 -6.63 3.87 -14.81
C ALA A 135 -6.78 5.04 -15.79
N ALA A 136 -7.13 6.24 -15.31
CA ALA A 136 -7.23 7.44 -16.13
C ALA A 136 -5.90 7.82 -16.79
N VAL A 137 -4.78 7.76 -16.06
CA VAL A 137 -3.43 7.99 -16.62
C VAL A 137 -3.10 6.93 -17.68
N ARG A 138 -3.42 5.65 -17.42
CA ARG A 138 -3.19 4.53 -18.35
C ARG A 138 -4.04 4.57 -19.62
N MET A 139 -5.09 5.38 -19.67
CA MET A 139 -5.81 5.65 -20.92
C MET A 139 -4.97 6.45 -21.93
N GLY A 140 -3.81 6.98 -21.52
CA GLY A 140 -2.89 7.69 -22.42
C GLY A 140 -3.28 9.15 -22.70
N LEU A 141 -4.27 9.68 -21.98
CA LEU A 141 -4.76 11.06 -22.14
C LEU A 141 -3.66 12.10 -21.92
N LEU A 142 -2.70 11.80 -21.04
CA LEU A 142 -1.58 12.70 -20.72
C LEU A 142 -0.37 12.49 -21.67
N GLY A 143 -0.41 11.52 -22.58
CA GLY A 143 0.79 10.99 -23.25
C GLY A 143 1.60 10.09 -22.32
N ASP A 144 2.91 10.00 -22.53
CA ASP A 144 3.83 9.31 -21.60
C ASP A 144 4.20 10.26 -20.45
N PRO A 145 3.79 9.99 -19.19
CA PRO A 145 4.04 10.89 -18.08
C PRO A 145 5.54 11.01 -17.75
N TYR A 146 6.00 12.25 -17.53
CA TYR A 146 7.38 12.53 -17.16
C TYR A 146 7.53 13.09 -15.74
N PHE A 147 6.49 13.71 -15.15
CA PHE A 147 6.55 14.20 -13.76
C PHE A 147 5.41 13.67 -12.89
N VAL A 148 5.73 13.41 -11.62
CA VAL A 148 4.76 13.20 -10.54
C VAL A 148 5.13 14.08 -9.36
N ASN A 149 4.20 14.88 -8.84
CA ASN A 149 4.30 15.49 -7.52
C ASN A 149 3.35 14.75 -6.58
N ILE A 150 3.85 14.22 -5.47
CA ILE A 150 3.05 13.34 -4.61
C ILE A 150 3.26 13.63 -3.12
N SER A 151 2.14 13.79 -2.42
CA SER A 151 2.05 13.97 -0.97
C SER A 151 0.90 13.17 -0.35
N THR A 152 0.37 12.19 -1.08
CA THR A 152 -0.81 11.41 -0.70
C THR A 152 -0.54 10.32 0.32
N VAL A 153 0.67 9.77 0.31
CA VAL A 153 1.05 8.60 1.10
C VAL A 153 2.50 8.68 1.55
N HIS A 154 2.84 7.96 2.63
CA HIS A 154 4.19 7.89 3.15
C HIS A 154 5.03 6.79 2.50
N ASP A 155 6.35 6.97 2.54
CA ASP A 155 7.36 5.92 2.49
C ASP A 155 7.20 4.97 1.28
N TYR A 156 7.19 3.66 1.56
CA TYR A 156 7.00 2.54 0.65
C TYR A 156 5.81 2.70 -0.29
N HIS A 157 4.67 3.18 0.21
CA HIS A 157 3.47 3.37 -0.60
C HIS A 157 3.69 4.44 -1.69
N ALA A 158 4.49 5.48 -1.38
CA ALA A 158 4.79 6.53 -2.34
C ALA A 158 5.70 6.00 -3.45
N ALA A 159 6.71 5.19 -3.10
CA ALA A 159 7.56 4.52 -4.10
C ALA A 159 6.71 3.70 -5.09
N SER A 160 5.75 2.92 -4.57
CA SER A 160 4.83 2.14 -5.40
C SER A 160 3.99 3.02 -6.32
N LEU A 161 3.29 4.02 -5.77
CA LEU A 161 2.43 4.91 -6.57
C LEU A 161 3.22 5.71 -7.61
N ILE A 162 4.40 6.21 -7.27
CA ILE A 162 5.28 6.92 -8.22
C ILE A 162 5.56 6.03 -9.43
N ARG A 163 5.96 4.78 -9.21
CA ARG A 163 6.24 3.83 -10.30
C ARG A 163 4.98 3.49 -11.10
N GLN A 164 3.82 3.37 -10.44
CA GLN A 164 2.55 3.12 -11.14
C GLN A 164 2.15 4.29 -12.06
N PHE A 165 2.33 5.54 -11.63
CA PHE A 165 1.97 6.73 -12.40
C PHE A 165 2.97 7.05 -13.50
N LEU A 166 4.27 6.90 -13.24
CA LEU A 166 5.32 7.15 -14.23
C LEU A 166 5.56 5.97 -15.17
N ASN A 167 5.04 4.78 -14.86
CA ASN A 167 5.31 3.55 -15.60
C ASN A 167 6.81 3.29 -15.81
N THR A 168 7.61 3.43 -14.74
CA THR A 168 9.08 3.31 -14.77
C THR A 168 9.58 1.87 -14.58
N GLY A 169 8.68 0.90 -14.37
CA GLY A 169 9.07 -0.49 -14.14
C GLY A 169 10.12 -0.60 -13.04
N ASN A 170 11.27 -1.23 -13.30
CA ASN A 170 12.39 -1.33 -12.36
C ASN A 170 13.59 -0.46 -12.78
N GLU A 171 13.36 0.65 -13.47
CA GLU A 171 14.42 1.58 -13.86
C GLU A 171 15.30 2.00 -12.67
N ALA A 172 16.59 2.24 -12.96
CA ALA A 172 17.49 2.84 -11.99
C ALA A 172 16.98 4.23 -11.58
N VAL A 173 17.15 4.59 -10.31
CA VAL A 173 16.69 5.84 -9.73
C VAL A 173 17.78 6.49 -8.89
N THR A 174 17.91 7.80 -9.01
CA THR A 174 18.72 8.64 -8.14
C THR A 174 17.81 9.42 -7.20
N VAL A 175 18.04 9.30 -5.89
CA VAL A 175 17.21 9.92 -4.85
C VAL A 175 18.03 10.93 -4.06
N PHE A 176 17.50 12.13 -3.86
CA PHE A 176 18.11 13.17 -3.03
C PHE A 176 17.06 14.09 -2.44
N GLY A 177 17.41 14.82 -1.38
CA GLY A 177 16.51 15.72 -0.67
C GLY A 177 16.69 15.59 0.83
N LYS A 178 15.75 16.08 1.63
CA LYS A 178 15.95 16.18 3.08
C LYS A 178 14.68 16.22 3.90
N ARG A 179 14.87 16.14 5.22
CA ARG A 179 13.83 16.31 6.24
C ARG A 179 13.74 17.78 6.65
N TYR A 180 12.52 18.22 6.89
CA TYR A 180 12.17 19.49 7.48
C TYR A 180 11.34 19.24 8.72
N TYR A 181 11.39 20.18 9.66
CA TYR A 181 10.56 20.17 10.86
C TYR A 181 9.79 21.47 10.93
N VAL A 182 8.48 21.37 11.09
CA VAL A 182 7.60 22.54 11.13
C VAL A 182 6.61 22.45 12.29
N PRO A 183 6.27 23.58 12.92
CA PRO A 183 5.21 23.61 13.92
C PRO A 183 3.84 23.48 13.25
N ILE A 184 2.93 22.71 13.87
CA ILE A 184 1.54 22.60 13.42
C ILE A 184 0.57 22.43 14.59
N VAL A 185 -0.58 23.09 14.51
CA VAL A 185 -1.69 22.84 15.44
C VAL A 185 -2.30 21.48 15.14
N GLN A 186 -2.40 20.63 16.15
CA GLN A 186 -3.11 19.37 16.04
C GLN A 186 -4.61 19.63 15.91
N THR A 187 -5.20 19.11 14.83
CA THR A 187 -6.64 19.23 14.55
C THR A 187 -7.34 17.89 14.51
N ASP A 188 -6.60 16.78 14.44
CA ASP A 188 -7.16 15.43 14.40
C ASP A 188 -6.14 14.41 14.94
N SER A 189 -6.60 13.19 15.19
CA SER A 189 -5.80 12.06 15.64
C SER A 189 -6.43 10.75 15.16
N ARG A 190 -5.79 9.61 15.47
CA ARG A 190 -6.43 8.30 15.24
C ARG A 190 -7.73 8.10 16.03
N ASN A 191 -7.98 8.93 17.05
CA ASN A 191 -9.19 8.91 17.84
C ASN A 191 -10.23 9.93 17.34
N GLY A 192 -9.93 10.67 16.26
CA GLY A 192 -10.79 11.70 15.70
C GLY A 192 -10.39 13.13 16.09
N LEU A 193 -11.29 14.05 15.73
CA LEU A 193 -11.18 15.50 15.83
C LEU A 193 -10.60 15.94 17.18
N THR A 194 -9.64 16.86 17.14
CA THR A 194 -9.03 17.49 18.31
C THR A 194 -9.20 19.01 18.23
N THR A 195 -9.71 19.64 19.29
CA THR A 195 -9.94 21.10 19.34
C THR A 195 -9.16 21.80 20.46
N GLU A 196 -8.19 21.11 21.06
CA GLU A 196 -7.41 21.61 22.20
C GLU A 196 -6.38 22.68 21.81
N GLY A 197 -6.15 22.91 20.51
CA GLY A 197 -5.22 23.94 20.03
C GLY A 197 -3.74 23.62 20.29
N VAL A 198 -3.40 22.36 20.60
CA VAL A 198 -2.03 21.94 20.90
C VAL A 198 -1.13 22.15 19.68
N LEU A 199 -0.16 23.05 19.82
CA LEU A 199 0.91 23.26 18.84
C LEU A 199 1.97 22.17 19.02
N LYS A 200 2.13 21.32 18.01
CA LYS A 200 3.26 20.39 17.93
C LYS A 200 4.40 21.07 17.22
N GLU A 201 5.47 21.38 17.94
CA GLU A 201 6.62 22.15 17.43
C GLU A 201 7.43 21.40 16.36
N TYR A 202 7.47 20.07 16.43
CA TYR A 202 8.34 19.23 15.60
C TYR A 202 7.54 18.22 14.79
N ASN A 203 6.93 18.66 13.69
CA ASN A 203 6.34 17.73 12.71
C ASN A 203 7.29 17.55 11.56
N GLU A 204 7.68 16.30 11.36
CA GLU A 204 8.52 15.90 10.24
C GLU A 204 7.78 16.04 8.91
N ARG A 205 8.47 16.62 7.93
CA ARG A 205 8.09 16.64 6.53
C ARG A 205 9.30 16.26 5.67
N VAL A 206 9.17 15.20 4.88
CA VAL A 206 10.23 14.67 4.03
C VAL A 206 10.00 15.16 2.60
N ARG A 207 10.99 15.83 2.00
CA ARG A 207 10.95 16.24 0.60
C ARG A 207 12.11 15.62 -0.17
N LEU A 208 11.78 14.81 -1.18
CA LEU A 208 12.76 14.09 -2.00
C LEU A 208 12.45 14.27 -3.49
N THR A 209 13.49 14.28 -4.29
CA THR A 209 13.43 14.14 -5.75
C THR A 209 13.93 12.74 -6.10
N LEU A 210 13.18 12.03 -6.95
CA LEU A 210 13.54 10.74 -7.51
C LEU A 210 13.68 10.91 -9.02
N GLU A 211 14.91 10.89 -9.54
CA GLU A 211 15.24 10.98 -10.97
C GLU A 211 15.46 9.56 -11.51
N PHE A 212 14.58 9.09 -12.40
CA PHE A 212 14.70 7.80 -13.06
C PHE A 212 15.60 7.89 -14.31
N GLU A 213 16.19 6.78 -14.73
CA GLU A 213 17.09 6.71 -15.89
C GLU A 213 16.45 7.23 -17.19
N SER A 214 15.14 7.03 -17.37
CA SER A 214 14.39 7.59 -18.51
C SER A 214 14.28 9.12 -18.52
N GLY A 215 14.72 9.81 -17.47
CA GLY A 215 14.51 11.24 -17.26
C GLY A 215 13.15 11.58 -16.63
N LYS A 216 12.32 10.58 -16.35
CA LYS A 216 11.09 10.74 -15.55
C LYS A 216 11.48 11.11 -14.12
N THR A 217 10.74 12.03 -13.50
CA THR A 217 11.08 12.56 -12.17
C THR A 217 9.87 12.62 -11.26
N ALA A 218 10.05 12.18 -10.02
CA ALA A 218 9.04 12.36 -8.97
C ALA A 218 9.52 13.34 -7.90
N PHE A 219 8.62 14.21 -7.46
CA PHE A 219 8.78 15.11 -6.33
C PHE A 219 7.90 14.61 -5.19
N TYR A 220 8.53 13.95 -4.23
CA TYR A 220 7.89 13.43 -3.03
C TYR A 220 7.89 14.50 -1.95
N ASP A 221 6.75 14.74 -1.32
CA ASP A 221 6.60 15.69 -0.22
C ASP A 221 5.57 15.20 0.79
N PHE A 222 6.00 14.60 1.90
CA PHE A 222 5.06 14.01 2.86
C PHE A 222 5.41 14.31 4.31
N GLY A 223 4.40 14.64 5.11
CA GLY A 223 4.47 14.68 6.57
C GLY A 223 3.32 13.90 7.19
N GLY A 224 3.63 13.04 8.17
CA GLY A 224 2.67 12.10 8.76
C GLY A 224 1.40 12.74 9.33
N VAL A 225 1.48 14.01 9.74
CA VAL A 225 0.32 14.80 10.20
C VAL A 225 -0.78 14.94 9.14
N GLN A 226 -0.46 14.83 7.85
CA GLN A 226 -1.43 14.95 6.74
C GLN A 226 -2.50 13.86 6.74
N TYR A 227 -2.27 12.72 7.40
CA TYR A 227 -3.32 11.69 7.54
C TYR A 227 -4.43 12.09 8.52
N HIS A 228 -4.09 12.93 9.50
CA HIS A 228 -4.97 13.32 10.59
C HIS A 228 -4.86 14.83 10.80
N SER A 229 -5.31 15.59 9.79
CA SER A 229 -5.33 17.04 9.86
C SER A 229 -6.46 17.62 9.02
N TYR A 230 -7.21 18.55 9.60
CA TYR A 230 -8.19 19.37 8.86
C TYR A 230 -7.55 20.58 8.18
N ILE A 231 -6.27 20.84 8.43
CA ILE A 231 -5.55 22.03 7.95
C ILE A 231 -4.34 21.66 7.08
N ARG A 232 -4.18 20.39 6.72
CA ARG A 232 -3.16 19.91 5.78
C ARG A 232 -3.79 18.93 4.80
N THR A 233 -3.85 19.35 3.57
CA THR A 233 -4.30 18.54 2.45
C THR A 233 -3.17 17.64 1.94
N ARG A 234 -3.57 16.69 1.11
CA ARG A 234 -2.72 15.79 0.37
C ARG A 234 -2.95 16.07 -1.10
N HIS A 235 -1.89 15.98 -1.88
CA HIS A 235 -1.86 16.35 -3.29
C HIS A 235 -1.19 15.29 -4.15
N LEU A 236 -1.72 15.11 -5.35
CA LEU A 236 -1.16 14.29 -6.43
C LEU A 236 -1.26 15.08 -7.72
N ASN A 237 -0.14 15.28 -8.39
CA ASN A 237 -0.10 15.83 -9.75
C ASN A 237 0.73 14.91 -10.64
N VAL A 238 0.24 14.59 -11.83
CA VAL A 238 0.89 13.74 -12.83
C VAL A 238 0.89 14.50 -14.14
N GLN A 239 2.06 14.69 -14.76
CA GLN A 239 2.21 15.51 -15.97
C GLN A 239 2.81 14.68 -17.10
N GLY A 240 2.24 14.87 -18.28
CA GLY A 240 2.78 14.37 -19.53
C GLY A 240 2.63 15.40 -20.64
N PRO A 241 3.14 15.12 -21.84
CA PRO A 241 3.20 16.10 -22.93
C PRO A 241 1.82 16.54 -23.45
N LYS A 242 0.75 15.79 -23.16
CA LYS A 242 -0.61 16.08 -23.65
C LYS A 242 -1.57 16.55 -22.56
N GLY A 243 -1.11 16.67 -21.32
CA GLY A 243 -1.98 17.09 -20.22
C GLY A 243 -1.43 16.81 -18.83
N GLU A 244 -2.28 17.03 -17.85
CA GLU A 244 -2.02 16.71 -16.45
C GLU A 244 -3.24 16.11 -15.76
N LEU A 245 -2.99 15.29 -14.75
CA LEU A 245 -3.93 14.97 -13.68
C LEU A 245 -3.49 15.75 -12.44
N ASP A 246 -4.36 16.60 -11.91
CA ASP A 246 -4.12 17.42 -10.72
C ASP A 246 -5.23 17.17 -9.69
N ASP A 247 -4.86 16.46 -8.63
CA ASP A 247 -5.73 15.87 -7.62
C ASP A 247 -6.86 15.04 -8.24
N ASP A 248 -8.06 15.61 -8.36
CA ASP A 248 -9.24 14.97 -8.94
C ASP A 248 -9.60 15.55 -10.32
N THR A 249 -8.81 16.48 -10.85
CA THR A 249 -9.06 17.12 -12.14
C THR A 249 -8.08 16.63 -13.20
N ILE A 250 -8.57 16.12 -14.32
CA ILE A 250 -7.74 15.81 -15.49
C ILE A 250 -7.94 16.86 -16.58
N ARG A 251 -6.84 17.34 -17.14
CA ARG A 251 -6.79 18.31 -18.24
C ARG A 251 -5.94 17.75 -19.35
N TYR A 252 -6.45 17.71 -20.57
CA TYR A 252 -5.72 17.17 -21.72
C TYR A 252 -6.23 17.76 -23.03
N VAL A 253 -5.54 17.50 -24.13
CA VAL A 253 -6.02 17.80 -25.48
C VAL A 253 -6.58 16.53 -26.14
N ASN A 254 -7.77 16.61 -26.73
CA ASN A 254 -8.37 15.49 -27.46
C ASN A 254 -7.72 15.29 -28.85
N GLU A 255 -8.26 14.39 -29.67
CA GLU A 255 -7.74 14.08 -31.01
C GLU A 255 -7.72 15.29 -31.96
N ASP A 256 -8.63 16.25 -31.77
CA ASP A 256 -8.73 17.50 -32.53
C ASP A 256 -7.90 18.65 -31.91
N ASN A 257 -7.06 18.36 -30.91
CA ASN A 257 -6.31 19.33 -30.10
C ASN A 257 -7.18 20.35 -29.34
N VAL A 258 -8.45 20.02 -29.10
CA VAL A 258 -9.34 20.84 -28.27
C VAL A 258 -9.05 20.55 -26.79
N PRO A 259 -8.84 21.59 -25.95
CA PRO A 259 -8.67 21.41 -24.52
C PRO A 259 -9.92 20.81 -23.87
N VAL A 260 -9.72 19.75 -23.08
CA VAL A 260 -10.74 19.06 -22.29
C VAL A 260 -10.35 19.14 -20.82
N CYS A 261 -11.35 19.37 -19.97
CA CYS A 261 -11.21 19.36 -18.51
C CYS A 261 -12.33 18.50 -17.92
N GLN A 262 -11.97 17.49 -17.13
CA GLN A 262 -12.91 16.55 -16.52
C GLN A 262 -12.56 16.34 -15.03
N GLN A 263 -13.59 16.06 -14.24
CA GLN A 263 -13.43 15.66 -12.83
C GLN A 263 -13.49 14.13 -12.73
N ILE A 264 -12.61 13.57 -11.89
CA ILE A 264 -12.67 12.19 -11.40
C ILE A 264 -13.51 12.22 -10.13
N CYS A 265 -14.72 11.69 -10.21
CA CYS A 265 -15.71 11.76 -9.14
C CYS A 265 -15.93 10.38 -8.52
N PRO A 266 -15.52 10.17 -7.25
CA PRO A 266 -15.92 9.02 -6.47
C PRO A 266 -17.42 9.07 -6.18
N LEU A 267 -18.08 7.91 -6.23
CA LEU A 267 -19.46 7.73 -5.80
C LEU A 267 -19.44 7.02 -4.44
N PRO A 268 -19.48 7.76 -3.32
CA PRO A 268 -19.57 7.16 -1.99
C PRO A 268 -20.96 6.55 -1.78
N SER A 269 -21.03 5.53 -0.93
CA SER A 269 -22.30 5.07 -0.37
C SER A 269 -22.93 6.15 0.53
N SER A 270 -24.25 6.22 0.56
CA SER A 270 -24.99 7.15 1.43
C SER A 270 -25.11 6.65 2.87
N THR A 271 -24.92 5.36 3.11
CA THR A 271 -25.15 4.71 4.42
C THR A 271 -23.88 4.18 5.07
N THR A 272 -22.80 4.10 4.32
CA THR A 272 -21.58 3.39 4.70
C THR A 272 -20.36 4.10 4.10
N PRO A 273 -19.15 3.89 4.64
CA PRO A 273 -17.94 4.55 4.13
C PRO A 273 -17.44 4.04 2.77
N ASP A 274 -18.09 3.03 2.16
CA ASP A 274 -17.59 2.43 0.92
C ASP A 274 -17.62 3.41 -0.26
N ILE A 275 -16.62 3.31 -1.13
CA ILE A 275 -16.68 3.89 -2.47
C ILE A 275 -17.24 2.83 -3.43
N LEU A 276 -18.43 3.08 -3.96
CA LEU A 276 -19.16 2.12 -4.81
C LEU A 276 -18.60 2.10 -6.24
N ALA A 277 -18.23 3.28 -6.75
CA ALA A 277 -17.66 3.46 -8.08
C ALA A 277 -16.84 4.75 -8.15
N VAL A 278 -16.05 4.91 -9.21
CA VAL A 278 -15.40 6.18 -9.56
C VAL A 278 -15.59 6.42 -11.05
N THR A 279 -15.94 7.65 -11.42
CA THR A 279 -16.26 8.03 -12.81
C THR A 279 -15.47 9.25 -13.26
N MET A 280 -15.33 9.42 -14.57
CA MET A 280 -14.69 10.58 -15.20
C MET A 280 -15.41 10.90 -16.51
N GLY A 281 -16.03 12.09 -16.63
CA GLY A 281 -16.74 12.49 -17.85
C GLY A 281 -17.85 11.51 -18.28
N GLY A 282 -18.49 10.82 -17.34
CA GLY A 282 -19.50 9.77 -17.60
C GLY A 282 -18.92 8.36 -17.82
N GLN A 283 -17.60 8.21 -17.99
CA GLN A 283 -16.94 6.91 -18.07
C GLN A 283 -16.72 6.31 -16.68
N LEU A 284 -16.98 5.02 -16.53
CA LEU A 284 -16.68 4.26 -15.31
C LEU A 284 -15.20 3.87 -15.28
N LEU A 285 -14.46 4.33 -14.26
CA LEU A 285 -13.03 4.02 -14.07
C LEU A 285 -12.82 2.90 -13.03
N TYR A 286 -13.69 2.81 -12.04
CA TYR A 286 -13.64 1.80 -10.99
C TYR A 286 -15.05 1.41 -10.55
N ARG A 287 -15.25 0.14 -10.19
CA ARG A 287 -16.47 -0.37 -9.54
C ARG A 287 -16.06 -1.34 -8.44
N SER A 288 -16.61 -1.15 -7.24
CA SER A 288 -16.35 -2.05 -6.11
C SER A 288 -16.97 -3.42 -6.35
N GLU A 289 -16.19 -4.48 -6.09
CA GLU A 289 -16.71 -5.85 -6.00
C GLU A 289 -17.45 -6.11 -4.68
N TYR A 290 -17.28 -5.24 -3.68
CA TYR A 290 -17.82 -5.36 -2.33
C TYR A 290 -18.71 -4.14 -1.99
N PRO A 291 -19.85 -3.94 -2.66
CA PRO A 291 -20.70 -2.79 -2.39
C PRO A 291 -21.44 -2.93 -1.05
N LEU A 292 -21.62 -1.81 -0.35
CA LEU A 292 -22.47 -1.70 0.86
C LEU A 292 -22.02 -2.58 2.03
N THR A 293 -20.71 -2.81 2.15
CA THR A 293 -20.13 -3.66 3.20
C THR A 293 -19.75 -2.92 4.47
N GLY A 294 -19.69 -1.59 4.41
CA GLY A 294 -19.15 -0.78 5.50
C GLY A 294 -17.62 -0.71 5.52
N LEU A 295 -16.95 -1.23 4.48
CA LEU A 295 -15.51 -1.25 4.38
C LEU A 295 -14.99 0.09 3.84
N THR A 296 -13.88 0.54 4.43
CA THR A 296 -13.12 1.68 3.92
C THR A 296 -12.40 1.32 2.62
N GLU A 297 -11.94 2.33 1.86
CA GLU A 297 -11.09 2.12 0.67
C GLU A 297 -9.86 1.23 0.96
N ASP A 298 -9.25 1.40 2.14
CA ASP A 298 -8.09 0.61 2.59
C ASP A 298 -8.47 -0.87 2.74
N GLU A 299 -9.62 -1.15 3.32
CA GLU A 299 -10.10 -2.52 3.52
C GLU A 299 -10.61 -3.19 2.25
N ILE A 300 -11.23 -2.43 1.35
CA ILE A 300 -11.60 -2.89 0.00
C ILE A 300 -10.35 -3.31 -0.76
N ALA A 301 -9.29 -2.49 -0.73
CA ALA A 301 -8.02 -2.79 -1.37
C ALA A 301 -7.33 -4.02 -0.76
N ILE A 302 -7.37 -4.19 0.57
CA ILE A 302 -6.82 -5.38 1.24
C ILE A 302 -7.65 -6.63 0.93
N ALA A 303 -8.97 -6.54 0.84
CA ALA A 303 -9.83 -7.67 0.44
C ALA A 303 -9.45 -8.19 -0.96
N ASP A 304 -9.16 -7.28 -1.88
CA ASP A 304 -8.62 -7.62 -3.19
C ASP A 304 -7.28 -8.34 -3.12
N LEU A 305 -6.35 -7.87 -2.29
CA LEU A 305 -5.06 -8.53 -2.09
C LEU A 305 -5.19 -9.94 -1.50
N LEU A 306 -6.14 -10.17 -0.59
CA LEU A 306 -6.44 -11.51 -0.08
C LEU A 306 -6.93 -12.45 -1.19
N ARG A 307 -7.78 -11.94 -2.10
CA ARG A 307 -8.24 -12.69 -3.27
C ARG A 307 -7.10 -13.02 -4.22
N TYR A 308 -6.24 -12.04 -4.54
CA TYR A 308 -5.08 -12.29 -5.40
C TYR A 308 -4.09 -13.27 -4.78
N MET A 309 -3.87 -13.18 -3.47
CA MET A 309 -3.03 -14.14 -2.77
C MET A 309 -3.60 -15.56 -2.91
N LYS A 310 -4.92 -15.74 -2.76
CA LYS A 310 -5.55 -17.05 -2.99
C LYS A 310 -5.35 -17.54 -4.42
N THR A 311 -5.60 -16.69 -5.41
CA THR A 311 -5.37 -17.04 -6.83
C THR A 311 -3.93 -17.48 -7.07
N TYR A 312 -2.94 -16.78 -6.49
CA TYR A 312 -1.53 -17.14 -6.59
C TYR A 312 -1.21 -18.47 -5.88
N VAL A 313 -1.80 -18.72 -4.70
CA VAL A 313 -1.67 -19.99 -3.99
C VAL A 313 -2.23 -21.15 -4.81
N ASP A 314 -3.34 -20.96 -5.51
CA ASP A 314 -3.99 -22.04 -6.26
C ASP A 314 -3.37 -22.27 -7.64
N THR A 315 -2.99 -21.20 -8.33
CA THR A 315 -2.58 -21.26 -9.74
C THR A 315 -1.07 -21.10 -9.96
N GLY A 316 -0.36 -20.48 -9.02
CA GLY A 316 1.02 -20.05 -9.20
C GLY A 316 1.18 -18.76 -10.01
N THR A 317 0.09 -18.18 -10.52
CA THR A 317 0.11 -16.91 -11.25
C THR A 317 0.19 -15.73 -10.28
N GLU A 318 1.25 -14.95 -10.36
CA GLU A 318 1.40 -13.74 -9.55
C GLU A 318 0.48 -12.61 -10.03
N PRO A 319 -0.01 -11.75 -9.12
CA PRO A 319 -0.66 -10.51 -9.52
C PRO A 319 0.34 -9.57 -10.21
N VAL A 320 -0.18 -8.57 -10.92
CA VAL A 320 0.59 -7.43 -11.43
C VAL A 320 0.00 -6.16 -10.80
N PRO A 321 0.78 -5.38 -10.02
CA PRO A 321 2.17 -5.64 -9.59
C PRO A 321 2.31 -6.90 -8.73
N GLY A 322 3.46 -7.58 -8.86
CA GLY A 322 3.77 -8.85 -8.19
C GLY A 322 4.87 -8.71 -7.12
N PHE A 323 5.44 -9.84 -6.70
CA PHE A 323 6.42 -9.83 -5.62
C PHE A 323 7.68 -9.04 -6.00
N THR A 324 8.16 -9.18 -7.24
CA THR A 324 9.31 -8.41 -7.76
C THR A 324 9.09 -6.91 -7.69
N ASP A 325 7.89 -6.43 -8.02
CA ASP A 325 7.56 -5.01 -7.98
C ASP A 325 7.59 -4.49 -6.55
N THR A 326 6.98 -5.22 -5.62
CA THR A 326 6.94 -4.85 -4.20
C THR A 326 8.32 -4.89 -3.54
N MET A 327 9.22 -5.77 -3.98
CA MET A 327 10.61 -5.77 -3.53
C MET A 327 11.37 -4.54 -4.02
N GLN A 328 11.13 -4.12 -5.26
CA GLN A 328 11.70 -2.90 -5.80
C GLN A 328 11.13 -1.64 -5.11
N ASP A 329 9.84 -1.62 -4.77
CA ASP A 329 9.23 -0.55 -3.97
C ASP A 329 9.88 -0.43 -2.59
N ALA A 330 10.15 -1.57 -1.94
CA ALA A 330 10.85 -1.61 -0.65
C ALA A 330 12.28 -1.13 -0.76
N TYR A 331 12.97 -1.47 -1.85
CA TYR A 331 14.32 -0.99 -2.07
C TYR A 331 14.35 0.53 -2.26
N ILE A 332 13.47 1.09 -3.10
CA ILE A 332 13.38 2.54 -3.28
C ILE A 332 13.05 3.22 -1.95
N TYR A 333 12.18 2.65 -1.13
CA TYR A 333 11.95 3.13 0.23
C TYR A 333 13.23 3.19 1.07
N THR A 334 14.10 2.18 1.01
CA THR A 334 15.40 2.23 1.72
C THR A 334 16.29 3.37 1.21
N LEU A 335 16.30 3.62 -0.11
CA LEU A 335 17.05 4.72 -0.72
C LEU A 335 16.48 6.09 -0.29
N MET A 336 15.15 6.22 -0.24
CA MET A 336 14.47 7.42 0.25
C MET A 336 14.87 7.74 1.70
N ASN A 337 14.91 6.74 2.57
CA ASN A 337 15.38 6.91 3.95
C ASN A 337 16.85 7.30 4.05
N GLN A 338 17.69 6.70 3.20
CA GLN A 338 19.11 7.02 3.13
C GLN A 338 19.33 8.47 2.67
N ALA A 339 18.65 8.89 1.59
CA ALA A 339 18.72 10.25 1.07
C ALA A 339 18.24 11.27 2.11
N ALA A 340 17.11 11.01 2.75
CA ALA A 340 16.57 11.89 3.79
C ALA A 340 17.51 12.04 5.02
N SER A 341 18.39 11.04 5.25
CA SER A 341 19.40 11.07 6.31
C SER A 341 20.73 11.72 5.88
N HIS A 342 20.96 11.91 4.57
CA HIS A 342 22.18 12.47 3.99
C HIS A 342 21.83 13.59 3.00
N PRO A 343 21.38 14.76 3.48
CA PRO A 343 20.67 15.76 2.69
C PRO A 343 21.43 16.36 1.50
N ASP A 344 22.76 16.25 1.51
CA ASP A 344 23.65 16.79 0.47
C ASP A 344 24.19 15.70 -0.47
N GLN A 345 23.66 14.47 -0.39
CA GLN A 345 24.12 13.33 -1.19
C GLN A 345 23.03 12.84 -2.14
N LYS A 346 23.44 12.58 -3.38
CA LYS A 346 22.65 11.80 -4.33
C LYS A 346 22.85 10.32 -4.05
N ILE A 347 21.79 9.62 -3.71
CA ILE A 347 21.80 8.17 -3.51
C ILE A 347 21.35 7.52 -4.80
N VAL A 348 22.25 6.80 -5.47
CA VAL A 348 21.99 6.12 -6.74
C VAL A 348 21.63 4.67 -6.45
N SER A 349 20.55 4.18 -7.06
CA SER A 349 20.17 2.77 -6.96
C SER A 349 21.19 1.87 -7.65
N GLU A 350 21.47 0.73 -7.05
CA GLU A 350 22.25 -0.35 -7.65
C GLU A 350 21.31 -1.46 -8.15
N LYS A 351 21.79 -2.24 -9.14
CA LYS A 351 21.04 -3.38 -9.66
C LYS A 351 20.81 -4.42 -8.56
N GLN A 352 19.57 -4.88 -8.44
CA GLN A 352 19.15 -5.85 -7.42
C GLN A 352 18.74 -7.19 -8.04
N PRO A 353 18.80 -8.31 -7.28
CA PRO A 353 18.49 -9.65 -7.81
C PRO A 353 17.07 -9.86 -8.35
N TRP A 354 16.11 -9.03 -7.93
CA TRP A 354 14.74 -9.03 -8.45
C TRP A 354 14.54 -8.18 -9.71
N ASN A 355 15.61 -7.55 -10.19
CA ASN A 355 15.68 -6.81 -11.44
C ASN A 355 16.84 -7.37 -12.30
N PRO A 356 16.66 -8.57 -12.90
CA PRO A 356 17.74 -9.31 -13.55
C PRO A 356 18.27 -8.67 -14.84
#